data_AF-E2ASK2-F1
#
_entry.id   AF-E2ASK2-F1
#
_cell.length_a   1.000
_cell.length_b   1.000
_cell.length_c   1.000
_cell.angle_alpha   90.00
_cell.angle_beta   90.00
_cell.angle_gamma   90.00
#
_symmetry.space_group_name_H-M   'P 1'
#
loop_
_entity.id
_entity.type
_entity.pdbx_description
1 polymer ?
#
loop_
_entity_poly.entity_id
_entity_poly.type
_entity_poly.pdbx_seq_one_letter_code
_entity_poly.pdbx_strand_id
1 'polypeptide(L)'
;MRARLNTPVSVLIFLKGASCLQKVSLQILPEVVQRGQEVILRCYYDLQTAPLYSLKWYRGRHEFYRFSPSEDPPTKIFNISGIYVDVSHLTKSRALDIFCFRLD
;
A
#
# COMPACT_ATOMS: atom_id res chain seq x y z
N MET A 1 -3.62 9.38 67.84
CA MET A 1 -3.21 10.33 66.79
C MET A 1 -2.45 9.58 65.70
N ARG A 2 -2.70 9.94 64.43
CA ARG A 2 -2.11 9.44 63.15
C ARG A 2 -2.66 8.12 62.60
N ALA A 3 -3.84 8.20 61.98
CA ALA A 3 -4.20 7.34 60.86
C ALA A 3 -3.23 7.62 59.70
N ARG A 4 -2.50 6.60 59.23
CA ARG A 4 -1.75 6.68 57.97
C ARG A 4 -2.72 6.33 56.84
N LEU A 5 -3.24 7.35 56.14
CA LEU A 5 -3.85 7.18 54.83
C LEU A 5 -2.74 6.76 53.87
N ASN A 6 -2.76 5.51 53.38
CA ASN A 6 -1.92 5.09 52.26
C ASN A 6 -2.79 5.15 51.00
N THR A 7 -2.46 6.07 50.10
CA THR A 7 -3.23 6.46 48.93
C THR A 7 -3.26 5.34 47.87
N PRO A 8 -4.39 5.08 47.19
CA PRO A 8 -4.40 4.17 46.06
C PRO A 8 -3.73 4.88 44.88
N VAL A 9 -2.57 4.38 44.45
CA VAL A 9 -1.95 4.83 43.19
C VAL A 9 -2.83 4.28 42.06
N SER A 10 -3.81 5.06 41.62
CA SER A 10 -4.59 4.77 40.42
C SER A 10 -3.66 4.79 39.21
N VAL A 11 -3.19 3.62 38.80
CA VAL A 11 -2.45 3.42 37.56
C VAL A 11 -3.43 3.63 36.40
N LEU A 12 -3.43 4.83 35.82
CA LEU A 12 -4.14 5.13 34.58
C LEU A 12 -3.38 4.46 33.43
N ILE A 13 -3.83 3.27 33.03
CA ILE A 13 -3.37 2.60 31.81
C ILE A 13 -3.91 3.40 30.63
N PHE A 14 -3.06 4.20 29.98
CA PHE A 14 -3.39 4.83 28.71
C PHE A 14 -3.45 3.73 27.64
N LEU A 15 -4.66 3.33 27.26
CA LEU A 15 -4.89 2.48 26.08
C LEU A 15 -4.49 3.28 24.83
N LYS A 16 -3.21 3.21 24.44
CA LYS A 16 -2.79 3.65 23.11
C LYS A 16 -3.39 2.69 22.10
N GLY A 17 -4.44 3.14 21.40
CA GLY A 17 -5.07 2.36 20.33
C GLY A 17 -4.06 2.01 19.23
N ALA A 18 -4.19 0.81 18.67
CA ALA A 18 -3.42 0.42 17.50
C ALA A 18 -4.04 1.09 16.25
N SER A 19 -3.28 1.94 15.56
CA SER A 19 -3.64 2.44 14.24
C SER A 19 -3.23 1.42 13.18
N CYS A 20 -4.18 1.00 12.35
CA CYS A 20 -3.93 0.16 11.17
C CYS A 20 -4.00 1.00 9.89
N LEU A 21 -3.53 0.43 8.78
CA LEU A 21 -3.68 1.02 7.46
C LEU A 21 -5.17 1.35 7.22
N GLN A 22 -5.46 2.62 6.98
CA GLN A 22 -6.83 3.08 6.77
C GLN A 22 -7.00 3.39 5.27
N LYS A 23 -8.15 2.99 4.70
CA LYS A 23 -8.60 3.43 3.37
C LYS A 23 -7.66 3.06 2.21
N VAL A 24 -7.69 1.78 1.81
CA VAL A 24 -7.14 1.32 0.53
C VAL A 24 -8.27 1.29 -0.51
N SER A 25 -8.09 1.92 -1.66
CA SER A 25 -9.05 1.86 -2.77
C SER A 25 -8.35 1.69 -4.11
N LEU A 26 -8.89 0.78 -4.92
CA LEU A 26 -8.43 0.49 -6.27
C LEU A 26 -9.32 1.19 -7.30
N GLN A 27 -8.71 1.87 -8.26
CA GLN A 27 -9.37 2.43 -9.43
C GLN A 27 -8.76 1.84 -10.70
N ILE A 28 -9.61 1.44 -11.65
CA ILE A 28 -9.23 0.87 -12.95
C ILE A 28 -9.76 1.81 -14.03
N LEU A 29 -8.90 2.25 -14.95
CA LEU A 29 -9.25 3.20 -16.01
C LEU A 29 -8.67 2.77 -17.38
N PRO A 30 -9.50 2.51 -18.40
CA PRO A 30 -10.96 2.39 -18.36
C PRO A 30 -11.41 1.12 -17.63
N GLU A 31 -12.65 1.09 -17.13
CA GLU A 31 -13.21 -0.06 -16.39
C GLU A 31 -13.32 -1.33 -17.26
N VAL A 32 -13.54 -1.15 -18.56
CA VAL A 32 -13.51 -2.21 -19.56
C VAL A 32 -12.58 -1.79 -20.69
N VAL A 33 -11.66 -2.67 -21.06
CA VAL A 33 -10.63 -2.43 -22.06
C VAL A 33 -10.62 -3.58 -23.07
N GLN A 34 -10.40 -3.27 -24.35
CA GLN A 34 -10.20 -4.31 -25.36
C GLN A 34 -8.81 -4.94 -25.22
N ARG A 35 -8.68 -6.19 -25.66
CA ARG A 35 -7.38 -6.86 -25.74
C ARG A 35 -6.42 -6.05 -26.62
N GLY A 36 -5.18 -5.91 -26.17
CA GLY A 36 -4.10 -5.14 -26.76
C GLY A 36 -4.06 -3.67 -26.35
N GLN A 37 -5.10 -3.16 -25.68
CA GLN A 37 -5.18 -1.77 -25.25
C GLN A 37 -4.61 -1.57 -23.83
N GLU A 38 -4.32 -0.32 -23.52
CA GLU A 38 -3.75 0.11 -22.25
C GLU A 38 -4.84 0.27 -21.18
N VAL A 39 -4.55 -0.19 -19.96
CA VAL A 39 -5.36 0.06 -18.77
C VAL A 39 -4.49 0.58 -17.64
N ILE A 40 -5.02 1.54 -16.89
CA ILE A 40 -4.38 2.12 -15.72
C ILE A 40 -4.97 1.48 -14.48
N LEU A 41 -4.14 0.79 -13.69
CA LEU A 41 -4.50 0.44 -12.31
C LEU A 41 -3.90 1.47 -11.36
N ARG A 42 -4.74 1.99 -10.48
CA ARG A 42 -4.39 3.06 -9.56
C ARG A 42 -4.81 2.67 -8.16
N CYS A 43 -3.82 2.56 -7.27
CA CYS A 43 -4.05 2.27 -5.87
C CYS A 43 -3.91 3.54 -5.03
N TYR A 44 -4.94 3.84 -4.26
CA TYR A 44 -4.92 4.87 -3.22
C TYR A 44 -4.81 4.19 -1.87
N TYR A 45 -3.92 4.68 -1.03
CA TYR A 45 -3.74 4.19 0.34
C TYR A 45 -3.35 5.36 1.25
N ASP A 46 -3.75 5.30 2.52
CA ASP A 46 -3.35 6.28 3.53
C ASP A 46 -2.53 5.60 4.63
N LEU A 47 -1.24 5.96 4.70
CA LEU A 47 -0.30 5.43 5.69
C LEU A 47 -0.32 6.21 7.00
N GLN A 48 -1.03 7.34 7.06
CA GLN A 48 -0.99 8.30 8.17
C GLN A 48 0.45 8.68 8.52
N THR A 49 1.00 8.08 9.59
CA THR A 49 2.37 8.31 10.09
C THR A 49 3.30 7.10 9.90
N ALA A 50 2.78 5.97 9.44
CA ALA A 50 3.56 4.75 9.24
C ALA A 50 4.31 4.78 7.89
N PRO A 51 5.47 4.12 7.78
CA PRO A 51 6.12 3.91 6.49
C PRO A 51 5.40 2.83 5.68
N LEU A 52 5.48 2.91 4.35
CA LEU A 52 5.04 1.83 3.48
C LEU A 52 6.00 0.65 3.62
N TYR A 53 5.47 -0.53 3.95
CA TYR A 53 6.26 -1.77 3.94
C TYR A 53 6.49 -2.28 2.51
N SER A 54 5.39 -2.55 1.78
CA SER A 54 5.46 -2.96 0.38
C SER A 54 4.14 -2.71 -0.34
N LEU A 55 4.18 -2.32 -1.61
CA LEU A 55 3.06 -2.34 -2.55
C LEU A 55 3.31 -3.45 -3.57
N LYS A 56 2.32 -4.31 -3.79
CA LYS A 56 2.43 -5.47 -4.69
C LYS A 56 1.20 -5.58 -5.57
N TRP A 57 1.41 -5.96 -6.83
CA TRP A 57 0.33 -6.26 -7.75
C TRP A 57 0.38 -7.71 -8.22
N TYR A 58 -0.81 -8.28 -8.34
CA TYR A 58 -1.02 -9.68 -8.71
C TYR A 58 -2.04 -9.81 -9.83
N ARG A 59 -1.80 -10.77 -10.73
CA ARG A 59 -2.82 -11.35 -11.61
C ARG A 59 -3.09 -12.78 -11.13
N GLY A 60 -4.23 -12.98 -10.46
CA GLY A 60 -4.50 -14.24 -9.79
C GLY A 60 -3.45 -14.51 -8.70
N ARG A 61 -2.63 -15.53 -8.89
CA ARG A 61 -1.55 -15.92 -7.95
C ARG A 61 -0.16 -15.43 -8.34
N HIS A 62 -0.03 -14.78 -9.49
CA HIS A 62 1.26 -14.36 -10.02
C HIS A 62 1.49 -12.90 -9.71
N GLU A 63 2.54 -12.61 -8.95
CA GLU A 63 3.04 -11.27 -8.74
C GLU A 63 3.66 -10.76 -10.05
N PHE A 64 3.37 -9.53 -10.45
CA PHE A 64 4.02 -8.90 -11.61
C PHE A 64 4.76 -7.60 -11.28
N TYR A 65 4.48 -7.00 -10.13
CA TYR A 65 5.14 -5.78 -9.69
C TYR A 65 5.23 -5.72 -8.16
N ARG A 66 6.35 -5.20 -7.65
CA ARG A 66 6.56 -4.87 -6.24
C ARG A 66 7.34 -3.57 -6.09
N PHE A 67 6.89 -2.75 -5.15
CA PHE A 67 7.64 -1.63 -4.58
C PHE A 67 7.86 -1.86 -3.07
N SER A 68 9.10 -2.01 -2.65
CA SER A 68 9.53 -2.18 -1.26
C SER A 68 10.58 -1.11 -0.93
N PRO A 69 10.23 0.00 -0.25
CA PRO A 69 11.18 1.08 0.06
C PRO A 69 12.42 0.66 0.84
N SER A 70 12.32 -0.45 1.58
CA SER A 70 13.40 -1.00 2.39
C SER A 70 14.35 -1.95 1.63
N GLU A 71 14.07 -2.26 0.36
CA GLU A 71 14.89 -3.15 -0.47
C GLU A 71 15.74 -2.35 -1.48
N ASP A 72 16.84 -2.94 -1.94
CA ASP A 72 17.66 -2.43 -3.04
C ASP A 72 17.78 -3.50 -4.16
N PRO A 73 17.28 -3.24 -5.38
CA PRO A 73 16.51 -2.07 -5.78
C PRO A 73 15.10 -2.07 -5.15
N PRO A 74 14.49 -0.89 -4.92
CA PRO A 74 13.18 -0.78 -4.27
C PRO A 74 12.03 -1.25 -5.18
N THR A 75 12.25 -1.32 -6.48
CA THR A 75 11.26 -1.77 -7.46
C THR A 75 11.67 -3.09 -8.08
N LYS A 76 10.74 -4.04 -8.15
CA LYS A 76 10.91 -5.33 -8.82
C LYS A 76 9.76 -5.57 -9.78
N ILE A 77 10.08 -6.01 -11.00
CA ILE A 77 9.13 -6.41 -12.03
C ILE A 77 9.28 -7.90 -12.23
N PHE A 78 8.16 -8.62 -12.23
CA PHE A 78 8.12 -10.05 -12.50
C PHE A 78 7.35 -10.25 -13.82
N ASN A 79 8.04 -10.73 -14.84
CA ASN A 79 7.43 -10.86 -16.16
C ASN A 79 6.36 -11.95 -16.16
N ILE A 80 5.16 -11.58 -16.59
CA ILE A 80 4.06 -12.49 -16.88
C ILE A 80 3.68 -12.29 -18.34
N SER A 81 3.49 -13.38 -19.09
CA SER A 81 2.91 -13.32 -20.44
C SER A 81 1.59 -12.57 -20.43
N GLY A 82 1.37 -11.65 -21.35
CA GLY A 82 0.15 -10.85 -21.33
C GLY A 82 0.25 -9.52 -20.57
N ILE A 83 1.37 -9.19 -19.92
CA ILE A 83 1.46 -8.03 -19.03
C ILE A 83 2.79 -7.29 -19.24
N TYR A 84 2.69 -6.04 -19.69
CA TYR A 84 3.79 -5.09 -19.68
C TYR A 84 3.55 -4.02 -18.60
N VAL A 85 4.60 -3.68 -17.83
CA VAL A 85 4.52 -2.69 -16.74
C VAL A 85 5.37 -1.47 -17.12
N ASP A 86 4.73 -0.32 -17.32
CA ASP A 86 5.45 0.94 -17.50
C ASP A 86 5.72 1.63 -16.15
N VAL A 87 7.01 1.73 -15.80
CA VAL A 87 7.49 2.31 -14.52
C VAL A 87 7.77 3.81 -14.67
N SER A 88 7.75 4.37 -15.88
CA SER A 88 8.09 5.77 -16.12
C SER A 88 7.03 6.76 -15.62
N HIS A 89 5.78 6.30 -15.42
CA HIS A 89 4.66 7.10 -14.93
C HIS A 89 4.47 7.05 -13.40
N LEU A 90 5.36 6.38 -12.66
CA LEU A 90 5.25 6.25 -11.21
C LEU A 90 5.60 7.57 -10.52
N THR A 91 4.56 8.29 -10.12
CA THR A 91 4.74 9.53 -9.36
C THR A 91 5.14 9.14 -7.94
N LYS A 92 6.38 9.43 -7.53
CA LYS A 92 6.93 9.14 -6.19
C LYS A 92 6.29 9.95 -5.05
N SER A 93 4.97 10.16 -5.05
CA SER A 93 4.30 11.13 -4.18
C SER A 93 3.05 10.55 -3.52
N ARG A 94 3.20 9.80 -2.41
CA ARG A 94 2.20 9.46 -1.36
C ARG A 94 0.78 9.00 -1.80
N ALA A 95 0.54 8.86 -3.10
CA ALA A 95 -0.68 8.47 -3.77
C ALA A 95 -0.33 8.34 -5.26
N LEU A 96 -0.88 7.33 -5.94
CA LEU A 96 -0.85 7.17 -7.41
C LEU A 96 0.43 6.55 -7.98
N ASP A 97 0.61 5.25 -7.74
CA ASP A 97 1.31 4.45 -8.73
C ASP A 97 0.32 4.19 -9.89
N ILE A 98 0.51 4.94 -10.98
CA ILE A 98 -0.21 4.78 -12.24
C ILE A 98 0.53 3.68 -13.01
N PHE A 99 -0.05 2.49 -13.08
CA PHE A 99 0.52 1.42 -13.89
C PHE A 99 -0.26 1.29 -15.18
N CYS A 100 0.42 1.54 -16.28
CA CYS A 100 -0.08 1.23 -17.60
C CYS A 100 0.18 -0.23 -17.93
N PHE A 101 -0.88 -1.01 -18.08
CA PHE A 101 -0.83 -2.41 -18.52
C PHE A 101 -1.31 -2.50 -19.94
N ARG A 102 -0.53 -3.16 -20.79
CA ARG A 102 -1.02 -3.66 -22.08
C ARG A 102 -1.31 -5.15 -21.93
N LEU A 103 -2.56 -5.55 -22.15
CA LEU A 103 -2.99 -6.96 -22.11
C LEU A 103 -2.99 -7.53 -23.53
N ASP A 104 -2.00 -8.31 -23.95
CA ASP A 104 -1.99 -8.97 -25.28
C ASP A 104 -2.98 -10.12 -25.45
#